data_AF-A0A8H3U9E7-F1
#
_entry.id   AF-A0A8H3U9E7-F1
#
_cell.length_a   1.000
_cell.length_b   1.000
_cell.length_c   1.000
_cell.angle_alpha   90.00
_cell.angle_beta   90.00
_cell.angle_gamma   90.00
#
_symmetry.space_group_name_H-M   'P 1'
#
loop_
_entity.id
_entity.type
_entity.pdbx_description
1 polymer ?
#
loop_
_entity_poly.entity_id
_entity_poly.type
_entity_poly.pdbx_seq_one_letter_code
_entity_poly.pdbx_strand_id
1 'polypeptide(L)'
;MVRLRKVFGANVEARGTQLVPGEKYDRSLRVLTPSSLKQMKEARDHFFRWLREKEHWDKDEIAKFAQFGAQHPSVNVLKQWIRFWAADSTGMLSEKAVQATVIAKWKCLSSWLKRTTGQAVNKAVGDELLNFIKNELKVLEGIQDIGRPKNKVDAIDYSQFMEQIWCYDAFSTLFGRNLLQTALTIQMLTMGGCHRPGAIMSTCHDPGFGLCWKHIHLFADRRPGSGEVYLRVKFRADHMKGEKSLKKFVETVFSEQPRFYDCTVLSVIALAFAADAFADLSTYEELFAKAPQPDSILTIPWKAEMIDEYIMQAPKRPRNPWTYGTFRHIFQAMCFRAGYKHRISLYNIRRGVANNLAKQVPSTILRQAMGHVKDSTYLEYYQSQTMEIDFEGLWLRGRQGENVDFASVRRVERGTRPPTTLPNAVVQAIETKTEHLASKERYAAREASKKRAWSIFLKQWHMRHDSSYQLWERSSTLIPDSCELRGDLRDPTVISDLKRAIFTLDHQFVKNTFFADTFNMRDNNFQMLKLIVGILQEPKQDTPIYFYPDSQPARRFLHSGIEYVCQFCHEDLTE
;
A
#
# COMPACT_ATOMS: atom_id res chain seq x y z
N MET A 1 2.48 32.63 36.16
CA MET A 1 2.09 33.02 34.79
C MET A 1 0.85 32.26 34.37
N VAL A 2 -0.32 32.82 34.69
CA VAL A 2 -1.62 32.37 34.20
C VAL A 2 -2.15 33.50 33.32
N ARG A 3 -2.18 33.30 31.99
CA ARG A 3 -3.11 33.95 31.03
C ARG A 3 -2.73 33.56 29.59
N LEU A 4 -3.77 33.48 28.76
CA LEU A 4 -3.78 33.24 27.30
C LEU A 4 -3.83 31.78 26.81
N ARG A 5 -4.81 31.02 27.30
CA ARG A 5 -5.55 30.03 26.50
C ARG A 5 -7.04 30.17 26.78
N LYS A 6 -7.72 31.10 26.10
CA LYS A 6 -9.20 31.16 26.04
C LYS A 6 -9.66 32.19 25.00
N VAL A 7 -9.49 31.89 23.72
CA VAL A 7 -10.44 32.25 22.65
C VAL A 7 -10.22 31.24 21.51
N PHE A 8 -11.27 30.59 21.01
CA PHE A 8 -11.29 29.63 19.89
C PHE A 8 -10.94 28.16 20.17
N GLY A 9 -11.52 27.58 21.23
CA GLY A 9 -11.57 26.13 21.39
C GLY A 9 -12.82 25.69 22.13
N ALA A 10 -13.93 25.51 21.42
CA ALA A 10 -15.04 24.63 21.78
C ALA A 10 -16.07 24.61 20.63
N ASN A 11 -16.61 23.41 20.36
CA ASN A 11 -17.80 23.11 19.55
C ASN A 11 -17.62 22.92 18.04
N VAL A 12 -16.80 21.94 17.66
CA VAL A 12 -17.22 20.93 16.66
C VAL A 12 -16.87 19.55 17.24
N GLU A 13 -17.52 19.20 18.34
CA GLU A 13 -17.61 17.79 18.74
C GLU A 13 -18.53 17.06 17.78
N ALA A 14 -18.10 15.86 17.40
CA ALA A 14 -18.78 14.96 16.50
C ALA A 14 -20.20 14.63 17.03
N ARG A 15 -21.22 15.30 16.49
CA ARG A 15 -22.57 14.74 16.49
C ARG A 15 -22.58 13.60 15.49
N GLY A 16 -22.44 12.37 15.99
CA GLY A 16 -22.80 11.16 15.25
C GLY A 16 -24.28 11.23 14.91
N THR A 17 -24.61 11.60 13.69
CA THR A 17 -25.96 11.45 13.17
C THR A 17 -26.22 9.95 12.95
N GLN A 18 -27.07 9.37 13.80
CA GLN A 18 -27.78 8.16 13.44
C GLN A 18 -28.57 8.47 12.15
N LEU A 19 -28.24 7.76 11.07
CA LEU A 19 -28.93 7.91 9.79
C LEU A 19 -30.38 7.42 9.96
N VAL A 20 -31.34 8.32 9.76
CA VAL A 20 -32.75 7.94 9.56
C VAL A 20 -32.85 7.25 8.19
N PRO A 21 -33.51 6.09 8.05
CA PRO A 21 -33.66 5.44 6.75
C PRO A 21 -34.41 6.34 5.76
N GLY A 22 -33.72 6.82 4.72
CA GLY A 22 -34.31 7.61 3.62
C GLY A 22 -33.60 8.92 3.28
N GLU A 23 -32.74 9.47 4.14
CA GLU A 23 -31.98 10.68 3.82
C GLU A 23 -30.75 10.39 2.93
N LYS A 24 -30.64 11.09 1.80
CA LYS A 24 -29.46 11.04 0.94
C LYS A 24 -28.25 11.58 1.71
N TYR A 25 -27.25 10.72 1.90
CA TYR A 25 -25.95 11.03 2.50
C TYR A 25 -25.35 12.34 1.97
N ASP A 26 -25.36 13.41 2.78
CA ASP A 26 -24.73 14.66 2.38
C ASP A 26 -23.21 14.54 2.45
N ARG A 27 -22.57 14.47 1.28
CA ARG A 27 -21.10 14.41 1.14
C ARG A 27 -20.39 15.62 1.76
N SER A 28 -21.08 16.72 2.09
CA SER A 28 -20.50 17.88 2.81
C SER A 28 -20.02 17.54 4.22
N LEU A 29 -20.65 16.57 4.87
CA LEU A 29 -20.39 16.23 6.28
C LEU A 29 -19.27 15.20 6.43
N ARG A 30 -18.60 14.81 5.33
CA ARG A 30 -17.44 13.93 5.39
C ARG A 30 -16.35 14.55 6.25
N VAL A 31 -15.80 13.78 7.18
CA VAL A 31 -14.54 14.10 7.86
C VAL A 31 -13.48 14.30 6.79
N LEU A 32 -12.96 15.53 6.70
CA LEU A 32 -11.92 15.88 5.73
C LEU A 32 -10.58 15.35 6.21
N THR A 33 -9.74 14.96 5.25
CA THR A 33 -8.36 14.63 5.56
C THR A 33 -7.60 15.88 5.99
N PRO A 34 -6.59 15.78 6.88
CA PRO A 34 -5.77 16.93 7.28
C PRO A 34 -5.19 17.71 6.10
N SER A 35 -4.81 17.00 5.02
CA SER A 35 -4.33 17.60 3.76
C SER A 35 -5.40 18.47 3.10
N SER A 36 -6.64 17.99 3.00
CA SER A 36 -7.75 18.76 2.43
C SER A 36 -8.08 20.00 3.27
N LEU A 37 -8.05 19.88 4.60
CA LEU A 37 -8.24 21.02 5.51
C LEU A 37 -7.14 22.07 5.32
N LYS A 38 -5.88 21.64 5.20
CA LYS A 38 -4.75 22.54 4.92
C LYS A 38 -4.96 23.30 3.61
N GLN A 39 -5.31 22.61 2.52
CA GLN A 39 -5.54 23.25 1.21
C GLN A 39 -6.71 24.26 1.23
N MET A 40 -7.78 23.94 1.96
CA MET A 40 -8.90 24.86 2.17
C MET A 40 -8.48 26.09 2.98
N LYS A 41 -7.72 25.89 4.05
CA LYS A 41 -7.19 26.97 4.88
C LYS A 41 -6.28 27.90 4.07
N GLU A 42 -5.36 27.36 3.28
CA GLU A 42 -4.50 28.15 2.39
C GLU A 42 -5.30 28.98 1.38
N ALA A 43 -6.34 28.40 0.77
CA ALA A 43 -7.19 29.12 -0.17
C ALA A 43 -7.95 30.26 0.51
N ARG A 44 -8.50 30.01 1.71
CA ARG A 44 -9.14 31.04 2.55
C ARG A 44 -8.16 32.15 2.92
N ASP A 45 -6.99 31.79 3.45
CA ASP A 45 -6.01 32.77 3.94
C ASP A 45 -5.55 33.68 2.78
N HIS A 46 -5.38 33.10 1.59
CA HIS A 46 -5.10 33.87 0.39
C HIS A 46 -6.25 34.79 -0.02
N PHE A 47 -7.50 34.32 0.06
CA PHE A 47 -8.69 35.13 -0.25
C PHE A 47 -8.83 36.32 0.69
N PHE A 48 -8.69 36.10 2.00
CA PHE A 48 -8.76 37.15 3.01
C PHE A 48 -7.61 38.15 2.91
N ARG A 49 -6.42 37.67 2.57
CA ARG A 49 -5.27 38.53 2.28
C ARG A 49 -5.56 39.44 1.08
N TRP A 50 -6.07 38.88 -0.02
CA TRP A 50 -6.45 39.66 -1.20
C TRP A 50 -7.52 40.71 -0.90
N LEU A 51 -8.61 40.35 -0.20
CA LEU A 51 -9.66 41.30 0.20
C LEU A 51 -9.09 42.48 1.01
N ARG A 52 -8.17 42.20 1.93
CA ARG A 52 -7.56 43.23 2.78
C ARG A 52 -6.56 44.11 2.03
N GLU A 53 -5.66 43.49 1.27
CA GLU A 53 -4.49 44.18 0.70
C GLU A 53 -4.77 44.80 -0.66
N LYS A 54 -5.76 44.31 -1.41
CA LYS A 54 -6.06 44.75 -2.78
C LYS A 54 -7.42 45.41 -2.92
N GLU A 55 -8.43 44.90 -2.23
CA GLU A 55 -9.77 45.49 -2.24
C GLU A 55 -10.00 46.47 -1.07
N HIS A 56 -9.06 46.54 -0.12
CA HIS A 56 -9.13 47.39 1.07
C HIS A 56 -10.37 47.18 1.96
N TRP A 57 -10.93 45.96 1.94
CA TRP A 57 -12.07 45.63 2.80
C TRP A 57 -11.65 45.63 4.26
N ASP A 58 -12.54 46.12 5.12
CA ASP A 58 -12.29 46.13 6.54
C ASP A 58 -12.35 44.71 7.15
N LYS A 59 -11.85 44.57 8.38
CA LYS A 59 -11.83 43.26 9.06
C LYS A 59 -13.23 42.71 9.34
N ASP A 60 -14.21 43.59 9.59
CA ASP A 60 -15.56 43.22 9.97
C ASP A 60 -16.36 42.76 8.74
N GLU A 61 -16.16 43.38 7.59
CA GLU A 61 -16.67 42.99 6.27
C GLU A 61 -16.13 41.63 5.85
N ILE A 62 -14.83 41.39 6.01
CA ILE A 62 -14.22 40.09 5.72
C ILE A 62 -14.76 39.02 6.69
N ALA A 63 -14.95 39.38 7.97
CA ALA A 63 -15.46 38.45 8.99
C ALA A 63 -16.89 37.96 8.69
N LYS A 64 -17.70 38.73 7.95
CA LYS A 64 -19.04 38.30 7.52
C LYS A 64 -19.00 36.97 6.75
N PHE A 65 -17.97 36.75 5.92
CA PHE A 65 -17.83 35.49 5.17
C PHE A 65 -17.40 34.27 6.00
N ALA A 66 -17.04 34.49 7.26
CA ALA A 66 -16.65 33.43 8.19
C ALA A 66 -17.78 33.00 9.13
N GLN A 67 -19.01 33.49 8.92
CA GLN A 67 -20.15 33.24 9.80
C GLN A 67 -21.14 32.24 9.17
N PHE A 68 -21.76 31.41 10.02
CA PHE A 68 -22.82 30.51 9.60
C PHE A 68 -24.04 31.32 9.10
N GLY A 69 -24.64 30.89 7.99
CA GLY A 69 -25.75 31.58 7.33
C GLY A 69 -25.34 32.74 6.43
N ALA A 70 -24.06 33.13 6.40
CA ALA A 70 -23.60 34.23 5.55
C ALA A 70 -23.72 33.92 4.06
N GLN A 71 -24.12 34.92 3.28
CA GLN A 71 -24.10 34.83 1.82
C GLN A 71 -22.66 34.76 1.32
N HIS A 72 -22.44 33.98 0.27
CA HIS A 72 -21.14 33.93 -0.39
C HIS A 72 -20.84 35.26 -1.11
N PRO A 73 -19.56 35.59 -1.35
CA PRO A 73 -19.19 36.75 -2.14
C PRO A 73 -19.86 36.75 -3.52
N SER A 74 -20.05 37.92 -4.11
CA SER A 74 -20.62 38.05 -5.45
C SER A 74 -19.73 37.38 -6.50
N VAL A 75 -20.31 36.99 -7.64
CA VAL A 75 -19.55 36.34 -8.72
C VAL A 75 -18.38 37.20 -9.20
N ASN A 76 -18.55 38.53 -9.22
CA ASN A 76 -17.50 39.46 -9.63
C ASN A 76 -16.32 39.47 -8.66
N VAL A 77 -16.58 39.50 -7.34
CA VAL A 77 -15.52 39.41 -6.31
C VAL A 77 -14.76 38.10 -6.45
N LEU A 78 -15.47 36.99 -6.72
CA LEU A 78 -14.83 35.68 -6.92
C LEU A 78 -14.00 35.62 -8.21
N LYS A 79 -14.47 36.22 -9.31
CA LYS A 79 -13.71 36.33 -10.57
C LYS A 79 -12.43 37.14 -10.37
N GLN A 80 -12.52 38.30 -9.70
CA GLN A 80 -11.36 39.16 -9.42
C GLN A 80 -10.33 38.44 -8.54
N TRP A 81 -10.77 37.73 -7.49
CA TRP A 81 -9.86 36.92 -6.69
C TRP A 81 -9.19 35.81 -7.50
N ILE A 82 -9.95 35.06 -8.32
CA ILE A 82 -9.39 34.00 -9.17
C ILE A 82 -8.34 34.56 -10.12
N ARG A 83 -8.63 35.72 -10.72
CA ARG A 83 -7.72 36.44 -11.60
C ARG A 83 -6.46 36.87 -10.85
N PHE A 84 -6.61 37.52 -9.70
CA PHE A 84 -5.48 37.91 -8.86
C PHE A 84 -4.62 36.70 -8.45
N TRP A 85 -5.26 35.61 -8.02
CA TRP A 85 -4.57 34.38 -7.64
C TRP A 85 -3.80 33.79 -8.82
N ALA A 86 -4.40 33.75 -10.01
CA ALA A 86 -3.73 33.26 -11.21
C ALA A 86 -2.56 34.17 -11.63
N ALA A 87 -2.72 35.48 -11.55
CA ALA A 87 -1.68 36.47 -11.83
C ALA A 87 -0.47 36.32 -10.89
N ASP A 88 -0.72 36.13 -9.59
CA ASP A 88 0.32 35.94 -8.55
C ASP A 88 0.89 34.51 -8.53
N SER A 89 0.33 33.59 -9.30
CA SER A 89 0.74 32.19 -9.27
C SER A 89 2.00 31.92 -10.07
N THR A 90 2.88 31.09 -9.50
CA THR A 90 4.00 30.47 -10.21
C THR A 90 3.65 29.02 -10.59
N GLY A 91 3.78 28.68 -11.86
CA GLY A 91 3.50 27.34 -12.36
C GLY A 91 4.70 26.41 -12.28
N MET A 92 4.42 25.10 -12.30
CA MET A 92 5.47 24.07 -12.44
C MET A 92 5.66 23.61 -13.90
N LEU A 93 4.66 23.82 -14.76
CA LEU A 93 4.68 23.39 -16.17
C LEU A 93 4.81 24.55 -17.15
N SER A 94 4.54 25.75 -16.67
CA SER A 94 4.58 27.03 -17.36
C SER A 94 4.93 28.09 -16.33
N GLU A 95 5.24 29.30 -16.76
CA GLU A 95 5.53 30.43 -15.87
C GLU A 95 4.40 30.66 -14.85
N LYS A 96 3.14 30.58 -15.31
CA LYS A 96 1.92 30.71 -14.48
C LYS A 96 1.30 29.36 -14.14
N ALA A 97 0.47 29.30 -13.11
CA ALA A 97 -0.28 28.09 -12.80
C ALA A 97 -1.20 27.69 -13.95
N VAL A 98 -1.26 26.38 -14.21
CA VAL A 98 -2.15 25.83 -15.23
C VAL A 98 -3.60 25.87 -14.78
N GLN A 99 -4.51 25.87 -15.74
CA GLN A 99 -5.95 25.97 -15.54
C GLN A 99 -6.48 24.96 -14.50
N ALA A 100 -6.01 23.70 -14.54
CA ALA A 100 -6.41 22.67 -13.59
C ALA A 100 -6.09 23.03 -12.12
N THR A 101 -4.98 23.73 -11.88
CA THR A 101 -4.57 24.19 -10.55
C THR A 101 -5.45 25.32 -10.06
N VAL A 102 -5.78 26.28 -10.94
CA VAL A 102 -6.71 27.38 -10.63
C VAL A 102 -8.09 26.82 -10.25
N ILE A 103 -8.61 25.86 -11.04
CA ILE A 103 -9.88 25.17 -10.73
C ILE A 103 -9.80 24.45 -9.37
N ALA A 104 -8.69 23.81 -9.05
CA ALA A 104 -8.52 23.13 -7.76
C ALA A 104 -8.53 24.11 -6.59
N LYS A 105 -7.90 25.28 -6.72
CA LYS A 105 -7.91 26.33 -5.70
C LYS A 105 -9.29 26.97 -5.55
N TRP A 106 -10.01 27.21 -6.64
CA TRP A 106 -11.42 27.62 -6.60
C TRP A 106 -12.27 26.59 -5.83
N LYS A 107 -12.12 25.30 -6.12
CA LYS A 107 -12.84 24.22 -5.40
C LYS A 107 -12.50 24.17 -3.91
N CYS A 108 -11.27 24.50 -3.53
CA CYS A 108 -10.89 24.58 -2.11
C CYS A 108 -11.60 25.74 -1.41
N LEU A 109 -11.64 26.92 -2.04
CA LEU A 109 -12.34 28.09 -1.48
C LEU A 109 -13.85 27.84 -1.39
N SER A 110 -14.48 27.34 -2.46
CA SER A 110 -15.92 27.07 -2.46
C SER A 110 -16.32 25.99 -1.45
N SER A 111 -15.47 24.98 -1.24
CA SER A 111 -15.67 23.97 -0.20
C SER A 111 -15.53 24.55 1.21
N TRP A 112 -14.60 25.49 1.41
CA TRP A 112 -14.45 26.20 2.68
C TRP A 112 -15.65 27.10 2.97
N LEU A 113 -16.11 27.87 1.98
CA LEU A 113 -17.31 28.71 2.08
C LEU A 113 -18.52 27.86 2.49
N LYS A 114 -18.80 26.77 1.75
CA LYS A 114 -19.91 25.85 2.07
C LYS A 114 -19.88 25.35 3.50
N ARG A 115 -18.72 25.00 4.02
CA ARG A 115 -18.57 24.45 5.38
C ARG A 115 -18.69 25.50 6.47
N THR A 116 -18.25 26.72 6.18
CA THR A 116 -18.22 27.81 7.16
C THR A 116 -19.57 28.50 7.24
N THR A 117 -20.19 28.75 6.10
CA THR A 117 -21.47 29.45 6.01
C THR A 117 -22.68 28.51 6.03
N GLY A 118 -22.47 27.21 5.81
CA GLY A 118 -23.56 26.24 5.60
C GLY A 118 -24.23 26.37 4.22
N GLN A 119 -23.84 27.35 3.40
CA GLN A 119 -24.45 27.61 2.10
C GLN A 119 -23.50 27.25 0.96
N ALA A 120 -23.93 26.36 0.07
CA ALA A 120 -23.17 26.08 -1.15
C ALA A 120 -23.24 27.27 -2.11
N VAL A 121 -22.12 27.56 -2.78
CA VAL A 121 -22.14 28.48 -3.93
C VAL A 121 -23.13 27.92 -4.96
N ASN A 122 -24.05 28.78 -5.43
CA ASN A 122 -25.07 28.38 -6.40
C ASN A 122 -24.41 27.73 -7.63
N LYS A 123 -25.02 26.66 -8.15
CA LYS A 123 -24.51 25.93 -9.32
C LYS A 123 -24.28 26.86 -10.52
N ALA A 124 -25.19 27.79 -10.81
CA ALA A 124 -25.06 28.75 -11.90
C ALA A 124 -23.80 29.62 -11.74
N VAL A 125 -23.56 30.16 -10.54
CA VAL A 125 -22.34 30.92 -10.21
C VAL A 125 -21.10 30.04 -10.33
N GLY A 126 -21.17 28.80 -9.84
CA GLY A 126 -20.08 27.82 -9.96
C GLY A 126 -19.72 27.50 -11.41
N ASP A 127 -20.72 27.29 -12.26
CA ASP A 127 -20.54 27.02 -13.69
C ASP A 127 -20.00 28.24 -14.44
N GLU A 128 -20.48 29.45 -14.11
CA GLU A 128 -19.96 30.71 -14.64
C GLU A 128 -18.48 30.91 -14.29
N LEU A 129 -18.08 30.67 -13.04
CA LEU A 129 -16.68 30.79 -12.61
C LEU A 129 -15.79 29.73 -13.29
N LEU A 130 -16.30 28.51 -13.49
CA LEU A 130 -15.58 27.49 -14.24
C LEU A 130 -15.42 27.87 -15.71
N ASN A 131 -16.42 28.52 -16.30
CA ASN A 131 -16.37 29.03 -17.68
C ASN A 131 -15.35 30.18 -17.81
N PHE A 132 -15.37 31.12 -16.86
CA PHE A 132 -14.40 32.21 -16.75
C PHE A 132 -12.96 31.67 -16.69
N ILE A 133 -12.68 30.68 -15.82
CA ILE A 133 -11.36 30.06 -15.71
C ILE A 133 -10.95 29.36 -17.02
N LYS A 134 -11.89 28.67 -17.68
CA LYS A 134 -11.62 27.91 -18.91
C LYS A 134 -11.33 28.78 -20.12
N ASN A 135 -12.10 29.86 -20.29
CA ASN A 135 -12.17 30.58 -21.56
C ASN A 135 -11.57 31.98 -21.48
N GLU A 136 -11.83 32.72 -20.41
CA GLU A 136 -11.44 34.13 -20.30
C GLU A 136 -10.06 34.29 -19.66
N LEU A 137 -9.80 33.54 -18.58
CA LEU A 137 -8.57 33.68 -17.80
C LEU A 137 -7.30 33.35 -18.60
N LYS A 138 -7.42 32.47 -19.60
CA LYS A 138 -6.34 32.14 -20.55
C LYS A 138 -5.89 33.38 -21.33
N VAL A 139 -6.83 34.22 -21.75
CA VAL A 139 -6.54 35.45 -22.50
C VAL A 139 -6.04 36.53 -21.54
N LEU A 140 -6.65 36.65 -20.36
CA LEU A 140 -6.35 37.72 -19.41
C LEU A 140 -5.00 37.58 -18.70
N GLU A 141 -4.66 36.36 -18.27
CA GLU A 141 -3.50 36.10 -17.39
C GLU A 141 -2.48 35.13 -18.00
N GLY A 142 -2.67 34.73 -19.27
CA GLY A 142 -1.76 33.82 -19.97
C GLY A 142 -1.72 32.40 -19.38
N ILE A 143 -2.71 32.01 -18.57
CA ILE A 143 -2.76 30.66 -18.00
C ILE A 143 -2.95 29.62 -19.11
N GLN A 144 -2.30 28.47 -18.97
CA GLN A 144 -2.32 27.44 -20.01
C GLN A 144 -3.12 26.21 -19.58
N ASP A 145 -3.79 25.57 -20.55
CA ASP A 145 -4.41 24.25 -20.39
C ASP A 145 -3.43 23.16 -20.81
N ILE A 146 -2.34 23.05 -20.05
CA ILE A 146 -1.31 22.03 -20.27
C ILE A 146 -1.30 21.03 -19.12
N GLY A 147 -1.14 19.77 -19.46
CA GLY A 147 -0.98 18.67 -18.52
C GLY A 147 0.43 18.12 -18.55
N ARG A 148 0.85 17.46 -17.46
CA ARG A 148 2.07 16.64 -17.50
C ARG A 148 1.90 15.52 -18.51
N PRO A 149 2.97 15.15 -19.25
CA PRO A 149 2.99 13.93 -20.04
C PRO A 149 2.50 12.75 -19.21
N LYS A 150 1.55 11.99 -19.76
CA LYS A 150 0.96 10.83 -19.07
C LYS A 150 1.81 9.58 -19.28
N ASN A 151 3.06 9.63 -18.84
CA ASN A 151 3.99 8.50 -18.96
C ASN A 151 3.43 7.26 -18.24
N LYS A 152 3.81 6.08 -18.71
CA LYS A 152 3.42 4.80 -18.14
C LYS A 152 4.69 3.99 -17.90
N VAL A 153 4.65 3.15 -16.88
CA VAL A 153 5.66 2.11 -16.66
C VAL A 153 5.18 0.85 -17.38
N ASP A 154 6.06 0.16 -18.09
CA ASP A 154 5.75 -1.15 -18.67
C ASP A 154 6.57 -2.28 -18.00
N ALA A 155 6.56 -3.47 -18.62
CA ALA A 155 7.28 -4.62 -18.11
C ALA A 155 8.80 -4.45 -18.18
N ILE A 156 9.32 -3.70 -19.17
CA ILE A 156 10.75 -3.41 -19.31
C ILE A 156 11.19 -2.50 -18.16
N ASP A 157 10.41 -1.45 -17.91
CA ASP A 157 10.67 -0.54 -16.78
C ASP A 157 10.66 -1.30 -15.44
N TYR A 158 9.71 -2.22 -15.27
CA TYR A 158 9.65 -3.07 -14.08
C TYR A 158 10.91 -3.93 -13.92
N SER A 159 11.38 -4.58 -14.99
CA SER A 159 12.62 -5.36 -14.96
C SER A 159 13.82 -4.49 -14.59
N GLN A 160 13.91 -3.26 -15.13
CA GLN A 160 14.97 -2.31 -14.77
C GLN A 160 14.91 -1.89 -13.30
N PHE A 161 13.71 -1.71 -12.73
CA PHE A 161 13.58 -1.45 -11.29
C PHE A 161 14.07 -2.64 -10.46
N MET A 162 13.72 -3.86 -10.87
CA MET A 162 14.14 -5.06 -10.15
C MET A 162 15.65 -5.29 -10.30
N GLU A 163 16.22 -5.07 -11.47
CA GLU A 163 17.67 -5.12 -11.70
C GLU A 163 18.39 -4.10 -10.82
N GLN A 164 17.90 -2.85 -10.78
CA GLN A 164 18.46 -1.83 -9.90
C GLN A 164 18.41 -2.24 -8.43
N ILE A 165 17.29 -2.78 -7.98
CA ILE A 165 17.15 -3.22 -6.60
C ILE A 165 18.11 -4.38 -6.31
N TRP A 166 18.08 -5.44 -7.10
CA TRP A 166 18.74 -6.70 -6.74
C TRP A 166 20.20 -6.79 -7.17
N CYS A 167 20.55 -6.25 -8.35
CA CYS A 167 21.91 -6.34 -8.87
C CYS A 167 22.81 -5.19 -8.41
N TYR A 168 22.23 -4.04 -8.07
CA TYR A 168 22.98 -2.81 -7.83
C TYR A 168 22.76 -2.21 -6.43
N ASP A 169 21.55 -2.28 -5.88
CA ASP A 169 21.20 -1.68 -4.59
C ASP A 169 21.23 -2.66 -3.39
N ALA A 170 21.23 -3.98 -3.65
CA ALA A 170 21.05 -5.05 -2.65
C ALA A 170 22.01 -4.96 -1.46
N PHE A 171 23.24 -4.49 -1.72
CA PHE A 171 24.32 -4.40 -0.72
C PHE A 171 24.86 -2.97 -0.56
N SER A 172 24.22 -1.96 -1.18
CA SER A 172 24.66 -0.55 -1.12
C SER A 172 23.68 0.34 -0.33
N THR A 173 22.51 -0.17 0.04
CA THR A 173 21.52 0.59 0.80
C THR A 173 21.57 0.30 2.30
N LEU A 174 21.51 1.35 3.12
CA LEU A 174 21.55 1.38 4.59
C LEU A 174 20.59 0.40 5.34
N PHE A 175 19.72 -0.35 4.63
CA PHE A 175 18.64 -1.15 5.21
C PHE A 175 18.18 -2.28 4.29
N GLY A 176 18.58 -3.53 4.57
CA GLY A 176 18.07 -4.71 3.87
C GLY A 176 16.54 -4.83 3.85
N ARG A 177 15.88 -4.41 4.94
CA ARG A 177 14.40 -4.33 4.99
C ARG A 177 13.80 -3.33 4.00
N ASN A 178 14.46 -2.19 3.73
CA ASN A 178 13.95 -1.24 2.75
C ASN A 178 14.04 -1.78 1.33
N LEU A 179 15.09 -2.58 1.04
CA LEU A 179 15.26 -3.25 -0.24
C LEU A 179 14.04 -4.12 -0.55
N LEU A 180 13.76 -5.09 0.32
CA LEU A 180 12.69 -6.05 0.10
C LEU A 180 11.31 -5.40 0.16
N GLN A 181 11.06 -4.47 1.10
CA GLN A 181 9.79 -3.75 1.14
C GLN A 181 9.56 -2.91 -0.13
N THR A 182 10.63 -2.35 -0.73
CA THR A 182 10.55 -1.62 -1.99
C THR A 182 10.19 -2.56 -3.14
N ALA A 183 10.89 -3.70 -3.25
CA ALA A 183 10.59 -4.73 -4.23
C ALA A 183 9.15 -5.23 -4.10
N LEU A 184 8.73 -5.64 -2.90
CA LEU A 184 7.38 -6.09 -2.59
C LEU A 184 6.32 -5.04 -2.94
N THR A 185 6.58 -3.76 -2.63
CA THR A 185 5.66 -2.68 -3.00
C THR A 185 5.49 -2.57 -4.52
N ILE A 186 6.58 -2.64 -5.27
CA ILE A 186 6.53 -2.59 -6.73
C ILE A 186 5.76 -3.80 -7.26
N GLN A 187 6.08 -5.01 -6.78
CA GLN A 187 5.40 -6.26 -7.11
C GLN A 187 3.88 -6.17 -6.86
N MET A 188 3.46 -5.71 -5.67
CA MET A 188 2.04 -5.56 -5.34
C MET A 188 1.34 -4.49 -6.20
N LEU A 189 2.04 -3.43 -6.61
CA LEU A 189 1.45 -2.38 -7.45
C LEU A 189 1.37 -2.78 -8.93
N THR A 190 2.29 -3.61 -9.42
CA THR A 190 2.30 -4.12 -10.79
C THR A 190 1.39 -5.33 -10.96
N MET A 191 1.60 -6.36 -10.14
CA MET A 191 0.95 -7.67 -10.24
C MET A 191 -0.30 -7.80 -9.38
N GLY A 192 -0.53 -6.89 -8.42
CA GLY A 192 -1.68 -6.97 -7.51
C GLY A 192 -3.02 -6.49 -8.08
N GLY A 193 -3.08 -5.98 -9.31
CA GLY A 193 -4.34 -5.54 -9.92
C GLY A 193 -4.63 -4.04 -9.73
N CYS A 194 -3.72 -3.19 -10.23
CA CYS A 194 -3.89 -1.73 -10.22
C CYS A 194 -4.25 -1.17 -8.83
N HIS A 195 -3.61 -1.60 -7.75
CA HIS A 195 -3.87 -1.03 -6.42
C HIS A 195 -3.39 0.42 -6.31
N ARG A 196 -3.91 1.16 -5.33
CA ARG A 196 -3.35 2.47 -4.96
C ARG A 196 -2.29 2.25 -3.88
N PRO A 197 -1.27 3.12 -3.76
CA PRO A 197 -0.34 3.05 -2.64
C PRO A 197 -1.06 3.10 -1.29
N GLY A 198 -2.15 3.86 -1.19
CA GLY A 198 -2.96 3.90 0.02
C GLY A 198 -3.62 2.56 0.42
N ALA A 199 -3.69 1.56 -0.46
CA ALA A 199 -4.18 0.23 -0.10
C ALA A 199 -3.14 -0.62 0.64
N ILE A 200 -1.86 -0.21 0.63
CA ILE A 200 -0.75 -0.99 1.19
C ILE A 200 0.05 -0.21 2.25
N MET A 201 0.10 1.12 2.19
CA MET A 201 0.97 1.93 3.05
C MET A 201 0.26 3.19 3.58
N SER A 202 0.83 3.77 4.64
CA SER A 202 0.27 4.97 5.26
C SER A 202 0.37 6.17 4.32
N THR A 203 -0.71 6.93 4.21
CA THR A 203 -0.75 8.16 3.41
C THR A 203 -1.15 9.35 4.28
N CYS A 204 -1.00 10.56 3.75
CA CYS A 204 -1.51 11.75 4.43
C CYS A 204 -3.05 11.79 4.55
N HIS A 205 -3.75 10.94 3.81
CA HIS A 205 -5.21 10.83 3.88
C HIS A 205 -5.67 9.86 4.97
N ASP A 206 -4.88 8.83 5.24
CA ASP A 206 -5.15 7.79 6.23
C ASP A 206 -3.85 7.50 7.01
N PRO A 207 -3.45 8.39 7.93
CA PRO A 207 -2.25 8.21 8.74
C PRO A 207 -2.43 7.02 9.69
N GLY A 208 -1.39 6.21 9.89
CA GLY A 208 -1.45 5.01 10.73
C GLY A 208 -2.09 3.78 10.06
N PHE A 209 -2.63 3.90 8.86
CA PHE A 209 -2.99 2.73 8.06
C PHE A 209 -1.74 2.09 7.44
N GLY A 210 -1.71 0.76 7.31
CA GLY A 210 -0.65 0.01 6.63
C GLY A 210 -1.03 -1.45 6.43
N LEU A 211 -0.32 -2.14 5.56
CA LEU A 211 -0.47 -3.57 5.34
C LEU A 211 -0.05 -4.34 6.60
N CYS A 212 -0.99 -5.07 7.21
CA CYS A 212 -0.77 -5.97 8.34
C CYS A 212 -0.85 -7.43 7.92
N TRP A 213 -0.38 -8.35 8.77
CA TRP A 213 -0.45 -9.79 8.51
C TRP A 213 -1.88 -10.30 8.30
N LYS A 214 -2.89 -9.74 8.96
CA LYS A 214 -4.32 -10.06 8.72
C LYS A 214 -4.81 -9.82 7.30
N HIS A 215 -4.11 -9.01 6.51
CA HIS A 215 -4.47 -8.72 5.12
C HIS A 215 -3.84 -9.71 4.13
N ILE A 216 -3.00 -10.64 4.61
CA ILE A 216 -2.27 -11.61 3.82
C ILE A 216 -2.65 -13.02 4.30
N HIS A 217 -3.04 -13.88 3.38
CA HIS A 217 -3.22 -15.31 3.66
C HIS A 217 -2.20 -16.09 2.85
N LEU A 218 -1.31 -16.81 3.52
CA LEU A 218 -0.38 -17.76 2.91
C LEU A 218 -0.99 -19.15 2.94
N PHE A 219 -0.93 -19.88 1.83
CA PHE A 219 -1.48 -21.23 1.75
C PHE A 219 -0.75 -22.09 0.72
N ALA A 220 -0.71 -23.39 0.98
CA ALA A 220 -0.23 -24.41 0.05
C ALA A 220 -1.40 -25.02 -0.71
N ASP A 221 -1.26 -25.13 -2.03
CA ASP A 221 -2.21 -25.76 -2.95
C ASP A 221 -1.50 -26.81 -3.82
N ARG A 222 -2.26 -27.60 -4.59
CA ARG A 222 -1.71 -28.51 -5.62
C ARG A 222 -2.02 -27.96 -7.00
N ARG A 223 -1.00 -27.89 -7.86
CA ARG A 223 -1.18 -27.50 -9.26
C ARG A 223 -2.13 -28.50 -9.93
N PRO A 224 -3.21 -28.03 -10.58
CA PRO A 224 -4.06 -28.88 -11.40
C PRO A 224 -3.24 -29.66 -12.42
N GLY A 225 -3.55 -30.95 -12.61
CA GLY A 225 -2.86 -31.84 -13.55
C GLY A 225 -1.57 -32.46 -13.02
N SER A 226 -0.59 -31.66 -12.57
CA SER A 226 0.71 -32.18 -12.11
C SER A 226 0.69 -32.69 -10.66
N GLY A 227 -0.22 -32.20 -9.82
CA GLY A 227 -0.27 -32.55 -8.39
C GLY A 227 0.86 -31.95 -7.57
N GLU A 228 1.75 -31.17 -8.19
CA GLU A 228 2.87 -30.47 -7.55
C GLU A 228 2.34 -29.50 -6.49
N VAL A 229 2.88 -29.55 -5.28
CA VAL A 229 2.53 -28.59 -4.23
C VAL A 229 3.12 -27.24 -4.57
N TYR A 230 2.41 -26.14 -4.33
CA TYR A 230 2.89 -24.77 -4.52
C TYR A 230 2.25 -23.80 -3.53
N LEU A 231 3.01 -22.79 -3.13
CA LEU A 231 2.57 -21.74 -2.22
C LEU A 231 1.89 -20.61 -3.00
N ARG A 232 0.89 -20.03 -2.36
CA ARG A 232 0.15 -18.87 -2.85
C ARG A 232 -0.07 -17.86 -1.73
N VAL A 233 -0.08 -16.60 -2.11
CA VAL A 233 -0.41 -15.47 -1.24
C VAL A 233 -1.69 -14.83 -1.74
N LYS A 234 -2.72 -14.79 -0.89
CA LYS A 234 -3.93 -14.00 -1.12
C LYS A 234 -3.81 -12.70 -0.34
N PHE A 235 -3.83 -11.58 -1.07
CA PHE A 235 -3.84 -10.23 -0.52
C PHE A 235 -5.26 -9.68 -0.52
N ARG A 236 -5.71 -9.24 0.65
CA ARG A 236 -7.01 -8.59 0.86
C ARG A 236 -6.83 -7.08 1.01
N ALA A 237 -7.23 -6.33 -0.01
CA ALA A 237 -7.28 -4.87 0.01
C ALA A 237 -8.65 -4.39 0.52
N ASP A 238 -8.73 -4.07 1.81
CA ASP A 238 -9.96 -3.57 2.45
C ASP A 238 -10.02 -2.03 2.58
N HIS A 239 -8.95 -1.33 2.19
CA HIS A 239 -8.86 0.13 2.21
C HIS A 239 -8.85 0.76 0.81
N MET A 240 -10.00 0.70 0.15
CA MET A 240 -10.19 1.22 -1.22
C MET A 240 -10.86 2.61 -1.25
N LYS A 241 -10.38 3.47 -2.16
CA LYS A 241 -10.89 4.84 -2.31
C LYS A 241 -12.29 4.84 -2.92
N GLY A 242 -13.31 5.12 -2.10
CA GLY A 242 -14.70 5.28 -2.54
C GLY A 242 -15.72 4.57 -1.67
N GLU A 243 -15.28 3.60 -0.86
CA GLU A 243 -16.15 2.52 -0.37
C GLU A 243 -16.07 2.37 1.15
N LYS A 244 -16.34 3.45 1.89
CA LYS A 244 -16.27 3.43 3.37
C LYS A 244 -17.59 3.02 4.06
N SER A 245 -18.66 2.73 3.32
CA SER A 245 -20.01 2.51 3.89
C SER A 245 -20.49 1.05 3.86
N LEU A 246 -19.85 0.17 3.11
CA LEU A 246 -20.11 -1.27 3.09
C LEU A 246 -18.76 -1.97 3.09
N LYS A 247 -18.56 -2.98 3.95
CA LYS A 247 -17.31 -3.75 4.10
C LYS A 247 -16.97 -4.53 2.80
N LYS A 248 -16.55 -3.81 1.77
CA LYS A 248 -16.13 -4.36 0.49
C LYS A 248 -14.61 -4.31 0.43
N PHE A 249 -14.02 -5.48 0.28
CA PHE A 249 -12.59 -5.66 0.04
C PHE A 249 -12.42 -6.26 -1.35
N VAL A 250 -11.24 -6.10 -1.91
CA VAL A 250 -10.82 -6.76 -3.15
C VAL A 250 -9.69 -7.72 -2.81
N GLU A 251 -9.79 -8.97 -3.26
CA GLU A 251 -8.72 -9.95 -3.09
C GLU A 251 -8.01 -10.22 -4.40
N THR A 252 -6.68 -10.27 -4.32
CA THR A 252 -5.79 -10.71 -5.39
C THR A 252 -4.95 -11.88 -4.91
N VAL A 253 -4.63 -12.81 -5.81
CA VAL A 253 -3.78 -13.96 -5.51
C VAL A 253 -2.47 -13.87 -6.29
N PHE A 254 -1.38 -14.16 -5.62
CA PHE A 254 -0.04 -14.33 -6.17
C PHE A 254 0.40 -15.78 -5.99
N SER A 255 1.14 -16.31 -6.95
CA SER A 255 1.67 -17.68 -6.93
C SER A 255 3.20 -17.67 -6.98
N GLU A 256 3.83 -18.79 -6.63
CA GLU A 256 5.26 -18.99 -6.86
C GLU A 256 5.64 -18.69 -8.32
N GLN A 257 6.65 -17.84 -8.51
CA GLN A 257 7.18 -17.47 -9.83
C GLN A 257 8.59 -18.05 -10.04
N PRO A 258 8.93 -18.39 -11.30
CA PRO A 258 10.24 -18.95 -11.66
C PRO A 258 11.39 -17.93 -11.65
N ARG A 259 11.10 -16.67 -11.32
CA ARG A 259 12.09 -15.60 -11.14
C ARG A 259 11.89 -15.02 -9.76
N PHE A 260 12.95 -15.01 -8.94
CA PHE A 260 12.82 -14.65 -7.53
C PHE A 260 12.33 -13.21 -7.35
N TYR A 261 12.76 -12.30 -8.22
CA TYR A 261 12.36 -10.89 -8.21
C TYR A 261 10.93 -10.64 -8.71
N ASP A 262 10.27 -11.64 -9.30
CA ASP A 262 8.83 -11.63 -9.60
C ASP A 262 7.99 -12.32 -8.54
N CYS A 263 8.63 -13.08 -7.65
CA CYS A 263 7.94 -13.95 -6.72
C CYS A 263 7.48 -13.17 -5.49
N THR A 264 6.26 -12.63 -5.53
CA THR A 264 5.63 -11.97 -4.36
C THR A 264 5.54 -12.91 -3.15
N VAL A 265 5.33 -14.21 -3.41
CA VAL A 265 5.30 -15.25 -2.39
C VAL A 265 6.63 -15.35 -1.64
N LEU A 266 7.76 -15.32 -2.35
CA LEU A 266 9.10 -15.31 -1.75
C LEU A 266 9.28 -14.09 -0.83
N SER A 267 8.92 -12.89 -1.32
CA SER A 267 9.04 -11.66 -0.55
C SER A 267 8.26 -11.69 0.76
N VAL A 268 7.03 -12.24 0.72
CA VAL A 268 6.17 -12.37 1.91
C VAL A 268 6.74 -13.38 2.90
N ILE A 269 7.18 -14.54 2.42
CA ILE A 269 7.76 -15.60 3.25
C ILE A 269 9.06 -15.10 3.92
N ALA A 270 9.93 -14.41 3.18
CA ALA A 270 11.16 -13.86 3.74
C ALA A 270 10.88 -12.84 4.87
N LEU A 271 9.90 -11.94 4.67
CA LEU A 271 9.45 -11.03 5.72
C LEU A 271 8.84 -11.76 6.91
N ALA A 272 8.12 -12.86 6.69
CA ALA A 272 7.48 -13.64 7.75
C ALA A 272 8.52 -14.34 8.62
N PHE A 273 9.54 -14.96 8.03
CA PHE A 273 10.66 -15.55 8.76
C PHE A 273 11.48 -14.50 9.51
N ALA A 274 11.81 -13.38 8.85
CA ALA A 274 12.56 -12.30 9.50
C ALA A 274 11.79 -11.65 10.67
N ALA A 275 10.46 -11.71 10.65
CA ALA A 275 9.59 -11.20 11.71
C ALA A 275 9.13 -12.28 12.70
N ASP A 276 9.56 -13.53 12.56
CA ASP A 276 9.11 -14.67 13.37
C ASP A 276 7.56 -14.75 13.45
N ALA A 277 6.91 -14.64 12.29
CA ALA A 277 5.47 -14.40 12.20
C ALA A 277 4.60 -15.67 12.13
N PHE A 278 5.19 -16.84 11.88
CA PHE A 278 4.46 -18.11 11.73
C PHE A 278 4.07 -18.69 13.09
N ALA A 279 2.84 -19.22 13.22
CA ALA A 279 2.40 -19.82 14.49
C ALA A 279 3.10 -21.15 14.79
N ASP A 280 3.13 -22.05 13.79
CA ASP A 280 3.50 -23.45 13.97
C ASP A 280 4.73 -23.86 13.15
N LEU A 281 5.54 -22.89 12.70
CA LEU A 281 6.70 -23.12 11.84
C LEU A 281 7.90 -22.32 12.35
N SER A 282 9.05 -22.99 12.43
CA SER A 282 10.33 -22.36 12.80
C SER A 282 11.37 -22.46 11.68
N THR A 283 11.19 -23.34 10.69
CA THR A 283 12.18 -23.60 9.63
C THR A 283 11.59 -23.52 8.22
N TYR A 284 12.47 -23.32 7.23
CA TYR A 284 12.10 -23.32 5.81
C TYR A 284 11.61 -24.70 5.38
N GLU A 285 12.30 -25.74 5.84
CA GLU A 285 12.03 -27.15 5.57
C GLU A 285 10.61 -27.53 6.02
N GLU A 286 10.20 -27.11 7.22
CA GLU A 286 8.83 -27.32 7.73
C GLU A 286 7.76 -26.67 6.86
N LEU A 287 8.02 -25.46 6.36
CA LEU A 287 7.09 -24.74 5.48
C LEU A 287 6.89 -25.49 4.16
N PHE A 288 7.99 -25.88 3.50
CA PHE A 288 7.93 -26.55 2.21
C PHE A 288 7.52 -28.03 2.30
N ALA A 289 7.60 -28.64 3.48
CA ALA A 289 7.02 -29.96 3.76
C ALA A 289 5.48 -29.93 3.91
N LYS A 290 4.86 -28.75 4.09
CA LYS A 290 3.40 -28.63 4.17
C LYS A 290 2.75 -28.96 2.83
N ALA A 291 2.12 -30.13 2.76
CA ALA A 291 1.35 -30.56 1.61
C ALA A 291 -0.15 -30.62 1.96
N PRO A 292 -1.04 -30.01 1.15
CA PRO A 292 -2.46 -30.18 1.35
C PRO A 292 -2.89 -31.61 0.95
N GLN A 293 -4.00 -32.06 1.55
CA GLN A 293 -4.71 -33.26 1.09
C GLN A 293 -5.22 -33.06 -0.35
N PRO A 294 -5.42 -34.14 -1.12
CA PRO A 294 -6.06 -34.06 -2.44
C PRO A 294 -7.34 -33.21 -2.39
N ASP A 295 -7.52 -32.31 -3.37
CA ASP A 295 -8.66 -31.39 -3.50
C ASP A 295 -8.88 -30.38 -2.36
N SER A 296 -7.90 -30.24 -1.46
CA SER A 296 -7.92 -29.28 -0.35
C SER A 296 -6.84 -28.23 -0.48
N ILE A 297 -6.97 -27.15 0.30
CA ILE A 297 -5.94 -26.14 0.47
C ILE A 297 -5.54 -26.11 1.94
N LEU A 298 -4.25 -25.94 2.18
CA LEU A 298 -3.69 -25.86 3.52
C LEU A 298 -3.26 -24.41 3.81
N THR A 299 -4.03 -23.73 4.66
CA THR A 299 -3.67 -22.39 5.16
C THR A 299 -2.50 -22.48 6.13
N ILE A 300 -1.55 -21.56 6.01
CA ILE A 300 -0.41 -21.44 6.91
C ILE A 300 -0.71 -20.29 7.88
N PRO A 301 -0.86 -20.58 9.19
CA PRO A 301 -1.32 -19.59 10.18
C PRO A 301 -0.21 -18.63 10.63
N TRP A 302 -0.62 -17.40 10.94
CA TRP A 302 0.21 -16.40 11.62
C TRP A 302 0.05 -16.49 13.15
N LYS A 303 1.07 -16.08 13.91
CA LYS A 303 0.94 -15.87 15.36
C LYS A 303 -0.14 -14.84 15.66
N ALA A 304 -0.90 -15.06 16.74
CA ALA A 304 -2.03 -14.21 17.11
C ALA A 304 -1.59 -12.75 17.35
N GLU A 305 -0.45 -12.56 18.01
CA GLU A 305 0.17 -11.26 18.28
C GLU A 305 0.67 -10.53 17.03
N MET A 306 0.88 -11.26 15.91
CA MET A 306 1.38 -10.68 14.67
C MET A 306 0.26 -10.20 13.73
N ILE A 307 -0.99 -10.64 13.94
CA ILE A 307 -2.13 -10.35 13.05
C ILE A 307 -2.28 -8.85 12.74
N ASP A 308 -2.11 -7.98 13.75
CA ASP A 308 -2.22 -6.52 13.61
C ASP A 308 -0.89 -5.80 13.36
N GLU A 309 0.24 -6.51 13.41
CA GLU A 309 1.56 -5.94 13.14
C GLU A 309 1.74 -5.62 11.65
N TYR A 310 2.41 -4.51 11.36
CA TYR A 310 2.65 -4.09 9.98
C TYR A 310 3.73 -4.96 9.32
N ILE A 311 3.42 -5.45 8.12
CA ILE A 311 4.40 -6.12 7.25
C ILE A 311 5.44 -5.10 6.78
N MET A 312 4.96 -3.96 6.28
CA MET A 312 5.81 -2.86 5.83
C MET A 312 6.00 -1.83 6.96
N GLN A 313 7.22 -1.75 7.45
CA GLN A 313 7.57 -0.99 8.65
C GLN A 313 8.43 0.23 8.31
N ALA A 314 8.30 1.27 9.13
CA ALA A 314 9.12 2.47 9.00
C ALA A 314 10.58 2.21 9.45
N PRO A 315 11.60 2.65 8.68
CA PRO A 315 13.01 2.33 8.96
C PRO A 315 13.52 2.77 10.34
N LYS A 316 12.94 3.85 10.88
CA LYS A 316 13.34 4.43 12.18
C LYS A 316 12.39 4.07 13.32
N ARG A 317 11.25 3.45 13.02
CA ARG A 317 10.18 3.12 13.98
C ARG A 317 9.52 1.81 13.53
N PRO A 318 10.09 0.64 13.87
CA PRO A 318 9.67 -0.65 13.33
C PRO A 318 8.19 -0.99 13.56
N ARG A 319 7.55 -0.44 14.60
CA ARG A 319 6.10 -0.64 14.84
C ARG A 319 5.18 0.35 14.14
N ASN A 320 5.74 1.30 13.39
CA ASN A 320 4.95 2.25 12.62
C ASN A 320 4.84 1.77 11.18
N PRO A 321 3.69 2.01 10.52
CA PRO A 321 3.53 1.64 9.13
C PRO A 321 4.49 2.44 8.26
N TRP A 322 5.00 1.79 7.23
CA TRP A 322 5.77 2.48 6.21
C TRP A 322 4.89 3.53 5.52
N THR A 323 5.48 4.69 5.22
CA THR A 323 4.72 5.81 4.67
C THR A 323 4.95 5.96 3.17
N TYR A 324 3.92 6.41 2.46
CA TYR A 324 4.01 6.82 1.06
C TYR A 324 5.11 7.86 0.84
N GLY A 325 5.29 8.78 1.79
CA GLY A 325 6.39 9.75 1.74
C GLY A 325 7.73 9.04 1.69
N THR A 326 8.02 8.14 2.64
CA THR A 326 9.27 7.40 2.73
C THR A 326 9.52 6.55 1.48
N PHE A 327 8.57 5.71 1.08
CA PHE A 327 8.68 4.89 -0.13
C PHE A 327 8.95 5.77 -1.36
N ARG A 328 8.19 6.85 -1.52
CA ARG A 328 8.32 7.76 -2.67
C ARG A 328 9.73 8.35 -2.81
N HIS A 329 10.42 8.65 -1.70
CA HIS A 329 11.79 9.16 -1.74
C HIS A 329 12.79 8.05 -2.13
N ILE A 330 12.67 6.87 -1.51
CA ILE A 330 13.51 5.70 -1.80
C ILE A 330 13.36 5.30 -3.28
N PHE A 331 12.11 5.13 -3.73
CA PHE A 331 11.79 4.76 -5.10
C PHE A 331 12.32 5.77 -6.12
N GLN A 332 12.22 7.08 -5.85
CA GLN A 332 12.74 8.09 -6.78
C GLN A 332 14.25 8.07 -6.86
N ALA A 333 14.94 7.96 -5.73
CA ALA A 333 16.39 7.84 -5.73
C ALA A 333 16.84 6.59 -6.51
N MET A 334 16.13 5.47 -6.34
CA MET A 334 16.36 4.25 -7.10
C MET A 334 16.15 4.47 -8.61
N CYS A 335 15.04 5.08 -9.05
CA CYS A 335 14.82 5.34 -10.47
C CYS A 335 15.92 6.24 -11.08
N PHE A 336 16.43 7.23 -10.34
CA PHE A 336 17.54 8.05 -10.83
C PHE A 336 18.83 7.25 -10.99
N ARG A 337 19.13 6.34 -10.04
CA ARG A 337 20.26 5.41 -10.16
C ARG A 337 20.11 4.45 -11.34
N ALA A 338 18.88 4.00 -11.62
CA ALA A 338 18.54 3.21 -12.80
C ALA A 338 18.58 4.00 -14.12
N GLY A 339 19.06 5.25 -14.14
CA GLY A 339 19.26 6.04 -15.36
C GLY A 339 18.05 6.82 -15.85
N TYR A 340 16.93 6.84 -15.11
CA TYR A 340 15.75 7.60 -15.54
C TYR A 340 15.95 9.11 -15.38
N LYS A 341 15.91 9.81 -16.52
CA LYS A 341 16.05 11.28 -16.60
C LYS A 341 14.90 12.04 -15.93
N HIS A 342 13.75 11.38 -15.79
CA HIS A 342 12.53 12.00 -15.30
C HIS A 342 11.97 11.25 -14.11
N ARG A 343 11.31 12.02 -13.25
CA ARG A 343 10.69 11.51 -12.03
C ARG A 343 9.55 10.53 -12.34
N ILE A 344 9.79 9.25 -12.11
CA ILE A 344 8.76 8.22 -12.12
C ILE A 344 7.94 8.31 -10.83
N SER A 345 6.62 8.23 -10.98
CA SER A 345 5.67 8.18 -9.88
C SER A 345 4.95 6.84 -9.85
N LEU A 346 4.45 6.46 -8.68
CA LEU A 346 3.60 5.26 -8.53
C LEU A 346 2.33 5.34 -9.39
N TYR A 347 1.90 6.54 -9.79
CA TYR A 347 0.78 6.67 -10.73
C TYR A 347 1.16 6.28 -12.16
N ASN A 348 2.44 6.37 -12.53
CA ASN A 348 2.94 5.84 -13.81
C ASN A 348 2.87 4.30 -13.82
N ILE A 349 3.23 3.64 -12.71
CA ILE A 349 3.03 2.18 -12.49
C ILE A 349 1.56 1.83 -12.67
N ARG A 350 0.68 2.42 -11.85
CA ARG A 350 -0.76 2.15 -11.92
C ARG A 350 -1.34 2.37 -13.33
N ARG A 351 -0.92 3.43 -14.02
CA ARG A 351 -1.36 3.73 -15.40
C ARG A 351 -0.84 2.68 -16.38
N GLY A 352 0.39 2.21 -16.21
CA GLY A 352 0.99 1.11 -16.97
C GLY A 352 0.15 -0.15 -16.90
N VAL A 353 -0.06 -0.63 -15.67
CA VAL A 353 -0.88 -1.81 -15.38
C VAL A 353 -2.29 -1.65 -15.96
N ALA A 354 -2.94 -0.51 -15.73
CA ALA A 354 -4.31 -0.29 -16.24
C ALA A 354 -4.39 -0.36 -17.78
N ASN A 355 -3.41 0.20 -18.49
CA ASN A 355 -3.38 0.13 -19.95
C ASN A 355 -3.01 -1.26 -20.48
N ASN A 356 -2.15 -1.98 -19.77
CA ASN A 356 -1.81 -3.35 -20.12
C ASN A 356 -3.03 -4.27 -19.94
N LEU A 357 -3.74 -4.14 -18.82
CA LEU A 357 -4.97 -4.90 -18.54
C LEU A 357 -6.12 -4.54 -19.47
N ALA A 358 -6.30 -3.26 -19.82
CA ALA A 358 -7.36 -2.84 -20.72
C ALA A 358 -7.35 -3.54 -22.08
N LYS A 359 -6.19 -4.09 -22.49
CA LYS A 359 -6.05 -4.88 -23.72
C LYS A 359 -6.45 -6.34 -23.56
N GLN A 360 -6.48 -6.84 -22.33
CA GLN A 360 -6.56 -8.27 -22.02
C GLN A 360 -7.85 -8.65 -21.27
N VAL A 361 -8.51 -7.70 -20.59
CA VAL A 361 -9.69 -7.98 -19.76
C VAL A 361 -10.86 -7.05 -20.07
N PRO A 362 -12.11 -7.49 -19.84
CA PRO A 362 -13.29 -6.63 -20.00
C PRO A 362 -13.25 -5.38 -19.12
N SER A 363 -13.93 -4.32 -19.57
CA SER A 363 -13.95 -3.03 -18.87
C SER A 363 -14.53 -3.11 -17.45
N THR A 364 -15.43 -4.06 -17.17
CA THR A 364 -16.04 -4.29 -15.85
C THR A 364 -15.00 -4.77 -14.83
N ILE A 365 -14.18 -5.75 -15.21
CA ILE A 365 -13.05 -6.24 -14.42
C ILE A 365 -12.02 -5.13 -14.22
N LEU A 366 -11.66 -4.40 -15.28
CA LEU A 366 -10.71 -3.30 -15.16
C LEU A 366 -11.21 -2.23 -14.18
N ARG A 367 -12.51 -1.93 -14.20
CA ARG A 367 -13.14 -1.01 -13.24
C ARG A 367 -13.09 -1.55 -11.82
N GLN A 368 -13.34 -2.84 -11.61
CA GLN A 368 -13.22 -3.50 -10.31
C GLN A 368 -11.78 -3.38 -9.76
N ALA A 369 -10.77 -3.81 -10.52
CA ALA A 369 -9.37 -3.72 -10.15
C ALA A 369 -8.96 -2.27 -9.85
N MET A 370 -9.50 -1.31 -10.60
CA MET A 370 -9.23 0.11 -10.39
C MET A 370 -10.03 0.73 -9.22
N GLY A 371 -10.97 0.01 -8.61
CA GLY A 371 -11.90 0.54 -7.61
C GLY A 371 -12.75 1.68 -8.15
N HIS A 372 -13.23 1.55 -9.39
CA HIS A 372 -14.08 2.52 -10.07
C HIS A 372 -15.55 2.09 -9.96
N VAL A 373 -16.29 2.69 -9.03
CA VAL A 373 -17.67 2.29 -8.66
C VAL A 373 -18.75 3.09 -9.41
N LYS A 374 -18.37 3.94 -10.37
CA LYS A 374 -19.34 4.87 -10.95
C LYS A 374 -20.34 4.13 -11.85
N ASP A 375 -21.62 4.21 -11.51
CA ASP A 375 -22.78 3.84 -12.33
C ASP A 375 -22.87 2.35 -12.73
N SER A 376 -22.53 1.41 -11.83
CA SER A 376 -22.75 -0.02 -12.09
C SER A 376 -23.31 -0.77 -10.88
N THR A 377 -24.62 -1.06 -10.93
CA THR A 377 -25.33 -1.92 -9.98
C THR A 377 -24.70 -3.32 -9.89
N TYR A 378 -24.14 -3.83 -10.98
CA TYR A 378 -23.48 -5.14 -11.02
C TYR A 378 -22.19 -5.17 -10.18
N LEU A 379 -21.31 -4.18 -10.36
CA LEU A 379 -20.09 -4.04 -9.54
C LEU A 379 -20.45 -3.82 -8.06
N GLU A 380 -21.62 -3.24 -7.78
CA GLU A 380 -22.06 -2.95 -6.42
C GLU A 380 -22.67 -4.17 -5.70
N TYR A 381 -23.51 -4.98 -6.33
CA TYR A 381 -24.31 -6.00 -5.62
C TYR A 381 -23.96 -7.45 -5.97
N TYR A 382 -23.42 -7.73 -7.15
CA TYR A 382 -23.33 -9.09 -7.67
C TYR A 382 -21.90 -9.58 -7.93
N GLN A 383 -20.93 -8.67 -8.00
CA GLN A 383 -19.56 -9.04 -8.31
C GLN A 383 -18.84 -9.64 -7.09
N SER A 384 -18.15 -10.77 -7.31
CA SER A 384 -17.27 -11.41 -6.32
C SER A 384 -16.18 -10.45 -5.82
N GLN A 385 -15.85 -10.53 -4.53
CA GLN A 385 -14.76 -9.75 -3.92
C GLN A 385 -13.38 -10.29 -4.30
N THR A 386 -13.26 -11.60 -4.52
CA THR A 386 -12.06 -12.21 -5.10
C THR A 386 -12.08 -12.00 -6.60
N MET A 387 -11.02 -11.40 -7.14
CA MET A 387 -10.86 -11.24 -8.59
C MET A 387 -10.45 -12.59 -9.20
N GLU A 388 -11.28 -13.11 -10.10
CA GLU A 388 -11.03 -14.38 -10.82
C GLU A 388 -10.09 -14.18 -12.02
N ILE A 389 -8.99 -13.44 -11.83
CA ILE A 389 -8.02 -13.15 -12.90
C ILE A 389 -6.61 -13.23 -12.37
N ASP A 390 -5.76 -13.91 -13.15
CA ASP A 390 -4.33 -14.02 -12.91
C ASP A 390 -3.61 -12.73 -13.35
N PHE A 391 -3.68 -11.68 -12.52
CA PHE A 391 -3.01 -10.41 -12.80
C PHE A 391 -1.49 -10.57 -12.92
N GLU A 392 -0.91 -11.47 -12.14
CA GLU A 392 0.51 -11.80 -12.17
C GLU A 392 0.90 -12.38 -13.53
N GLY A 393 0.15 -13.36 -14.04
CA GLY A 393 0.36 -13.90 -15.38
C GLY A 393 0.09 -12.93 -16.52
N LEU A 394 -0.98 -12.13 -16.45
CA LEU A 394 -1.26 -11.12 -17.47
C LEU A 394 -0.16 -10.04 -17.53
N TRP A 395 0.43 -9.68 -16.40
CA TRP A 395 1.52 -8.71 -16.34
C TRP A 395 2.84 -9.29 -16.84
N LEU A 396 3.23 -10.46 -16.32
CA LEU A 396 4.54 -11.06 -16.60
C LEU A 396 4.59 -11.75 -17.98
N ARG A 397 3.50 -12.38 -18.40
CA ARG A 397 3.44 -13.28 -19.57
C ARG A 397 2.47 -12.81 -20.66
N GLY A 398 1.65 -11.80 -20.40
CA GLY A 398 0.60 -11.36 -21.34
C GLY A 398 -0.53 -12.38 -21.54
N ARG A 399 -0.63 -13.38 -20.67
CA ARG A 399 -1.67 -14.41 -20.68
C ARG A 399 -1.93 -14.94 -19.28
N GLN A 400 -3.17 -15.35 -19.01
CA GLN A 400 -3.50 -16.01 -17.75
C GLN A 400 -2.79 -17.36 -17.67
N GLY A 401 -2.35 -17.76 -16.48
CA GLY A 401 -1.82 -19.10 -16.25
C GLY A 401 -2.89 -20.17 -16.54
N GLU A 402 -2.52 -21.19 -17.31
CA GLU A 402 -3.41 -22.28 -17.72
C GLU A 402 -3.96 -23.11 -16.53
N ASN A 403 -3.36 -22.96 -15.34
CA ASN A 403 -3.62 -23.77 -14.15
C ASN A 403 -4.13 -22.98 -12.92
N VAL A 404 -4.59 -21.74 -13.08
CA VAL A 404 -5.09 -20.95 -11.95
C VAL A 404 -6.58 -21.27 -11.70
N ASP A 405 -6.85 -22.22 -10.80
CA ASP A 405 -8.21 -22.50 -10.34
C ASP A 405 -8.62 -21.49 -9.24
N PHE A 406 -9.29 -20.41 -9.62
CA PHE A 406 -9.88 -19.45 -8.66
C PHE A 406 -11.01 -20.05 -7.83
N ALA A 407 -11.65 -21.14 -8.29
CA ALA A 407 -12.59 -21.87 -7.47
C ALA A 407 -11.86 -22.62 -6.34
N SER A 408 -10.61 -23.08 -6.55
CA SER A 408 -9.77 -23.62 -5.47
C SER A 408 -9.48 -22.52 -4.45
N VAL A 409 -9.05 -21.32 -4.86
CA VAL A 409 -8.79 -20.19 -3.94
C VAL A 409 -9.96 -19.89 -3.01
N ARG A 410 -11.20 -19.91 -3.52
CA ARG A 410 -12.40 -19.72 -2.68
C ARG A 410 -12.60 -20.82 -1.63
N ARG A 411 -12.09 -22.03 -1.87
CA ARG A 411 -12.12 -23.13 -0.89
C ARG A 411 -11.20 -22.87 0.30
N VAL A 412 -10.28 -21.88 0.26
CA VAL A 412 -9.54 -21.40 1.46
C VAL A 412 -10.50 -20.96 2.57
N GLU A 413 -11.66 -20.41 2.21
CA GLU A 413 -12.69 -19.99 3.17
C GLU A 413 -13.46 -21.19 3.78
N ARG A 414 -13.24 -22.41 3.28
CA ARG A 414 -13.89 -23.63 3.76
C ARG A 414 -13.11 -24.18 4.96
N GLY A 415 -13.45 -23.70 6.15
CA GLY A 415 -12.92 -24.25 7.41
C GLY A 415 -13.39 -25.69 7.71
N THR A 416 -12.86 -26.27 8.80
CA THR A 416 -13.24 -27.61 9.28
C THR A 416 -14.75 -27.75 9.43
N ARG A 417 -15.33 -28.82 8.87
CA ARG A 417 -16.77 -29.05 8.87
C ARG A 417 -17.32 -29.02 10.31
N PRO A 418 -18.24 -28.11 10.64
CA PRO A 418 -18.85 -28.09 11.97
C PRO A 418 -19.74 -29.34 12.19
N PRO A 419 -19.98 -29.74 13.44
CA PRO A 419 -20.98 -30.74 13.78
C PRO A 419 -22.34 -30.40 13.18
N THR A 420 -23.14 -31.42 12.87
CA THR A 420 -24.47 -31.26 12.28
C THR A 420 -25.55 -30.90 13.29
N THR A 421 -25.25 -31.00 14.59
CA THR A 421 -26.17 -30.70 15.70
C THR A 421 -25.52 -29.76 16.72
N LEU A 422 -26.32 -28.89 17.35
CA LEU A 422 -25.87 -28.10 18.49
C LEU A 422 -25.65 -29.01 19.71
N PRO A 423 -24.74 -28.66 20.63
CA PRO A 423 -24.60 -29.38 21.89
C PRO A 423 -25.93 -29.47 22.65
N ASN A 424 -26.27 -30.65 23.16
CA ASN A 424 -27.56 -30.91 23.82
C ASN A 424 -27.86 -29.92 24.95
N ALA A 425 -26.84 -29.51 25.72
CA ALA A 425 -26.99 -28.51 26.78
C ALA A 425 -27.50 -27.14 26.27
N VAL A 426 -27.07 -26.72 25.08
CA VAL A 426 -27.53 -25.48 24.44
C VAL A 426 -28.97 -25.63 23.96
N VAL A 427 -29.32 -26.79 23.41
CA VAL A 427 -30.69 -27.09 22.96
C VAL A 427 -31.66 -27.08 24.15
N GLN A 428 -31.31 -27.74 25.25
CA GLN A 428 -32.12 -27.74 26.48
C GLN A 428 -32.29 -26.34 27.06
N ALA A 429 -31.23 -25.53 27.11
CA ALA A 429 -31.32 -24.15 27.61
C ALA A 429 -32.27 -23.27 26.76
N ILE A 430 -32.37 -23.52 25.45
CA ILE A 430 -33.33 -22.83 24.58
C ILE A 430 -34.76 -23.32 24.86
N GLU A 431 -34.93 -24.63 25.09
CA GLU A 431 -36.24 -25.22 25.38
C GLU A 431 -36.82 -24.70 26.69
N THR A 432 -36.05 -24.70 27.77
CA THR A 432 -36.47 -24.13 29.07
C THR A 432 -36.79 -22.64 28.95
N LYS A 433 -36.01 -21.87 28.18
CA LYS A 433 -36.27 -20.43 27.98
C LYS A 433 -37.50 -20.12 27.15
N THR A 434 -38.06 -21.08 26.42
CA THR A 434 -39.21 -20.87 25.54
C THR A 434 -40.45 -21.61 26.01
N GLU A 435 -40.35 -22.40 27.09
CA GLU A 435 -41.43 -23.27 27.57
C GLU A 435 -42.67 -22.52 28.06
N HIS A 436 -42.48 -21.30 28.57
CA HIS A 436 -43.54 -20.45 29.10
C HIS A 436 -44.30 -19.68 28.01
N LEU A 437 -43.90 -19.77 26.74
CA LEU A 437 -44.52 -19.06 25.63
C LEU A 437 -45.65 -19.87 25.00
N ALA A 438 -46.67 -19.17 24.47
CA ALA A 438 -47.75 -19.79 23.72
C ALA A 438 -47.22 -20.51 22.47
N SER A 439 -47.85 -21.61 22.03
CA SER A 439 -47.33 -22.54 21.02
C SER A 439 -46.74 -21.88 19.74
N LYS A 440 -47.43 -20.89 19.14
CA LYS A 440 -46.94 -20.17 17.96
C LYS A 440 -45.71 -19.28 18.25
N GLU A 441 -45.72 -18.59 19.37
CA GLU A 441 -44.62 -17.70 19.80
C GLU A 441 -43.41 -18.51 20.27
N ARG A 442 -43.66 -19.65 20.94
CA ARG A 442 -42.66 -20.63 21.35
C ARG A 442 -41.87 -21.15 20.16
N TYR A 443 -42.55 -21.53 19.07
CA TYR A 443 -41.86 -22.00 17.86
C TYR A 443 -40.96 -20.92 17.25
N ALA A 444 -41.48 -19.70 17.05
CA ALA A 444 -40.72 -18.59 16.47
C ALA A 444 -39.52 -18.19 17.35
N ALA A 445 -39.72 -18.09 18.67
CA ALA A 445 -38.67 -17.77 19.63
C ALA A 445 -37.60 -18.87 19.71
N ARG A 446 -38.00 -20.15 19.63
CA ARG A 446 -37.09 -21.30 19.60
C ARG A 446 -36.22 -21.29 18.35
N GLU A 447 -36.80 -21.08 17.18
CA GLU A 447 -36.05 -21.06 15.91
C GLU A 447 -35.12 -19.83 15.82
N ALA A 448 -35.55 -18.65 16.27
CA ALA A 448 -34.68 -17.48 16.36
C ALA A 448 -33.50 -17.70 17.33
N SER A 449 -33.76 -18.32 18.48
CA SER A 449 -32.74 -18.63 19.49
C SER A 449 -31.76 -19.71 19.00
N LYS A 450 -32.25 -20.76 18.32
CA LYS A 450 -31.40 -21.76 17.66
C LYS A 450 -30.53 -21.12 16.57
N LYS A 451 -31.08 -20.26 15.72
CA LYS A 451 -30.32 -19.56 14.68
C LYS A 451 -29.19 -18.70 15.29
N ARG A 452 -29.47 -17.99 16.38
CA ARG A 452 -28.48 -17.21 17.11
C ARG A 452 -27.43 -18.11 17.79
N ALA A 453 -27.85 -19.19 18.42
CA ALA A 453 -26.96 -20.17 19.04
C ALA A 453 -26.03 -20.82 18.01
N TRP A 454 -26.56 -21.22 16.85
CA TRP A 454 -25.78 -21.69 15.71
C TRP A 454 -24.79 -20.64 15.22
N SER A 455 -25.18 -19.38 15.08
CA SER A 455 -24.28 -18.30 14.67
C SER A 455 -23.12 -18.12 15.65
N ILE A 456 -23.38 -18.15 16.96
CA ILE A 456 -22.35 -18.06 18.01
C ILE A 456 -21.47 -19.31 18.00
N PHE A 457 -22.07 -20.49 17.92
CA PHE A 457 -21.37 -21.77 17.89
C PHE A 457 -20.45 -21.88 16.67
N LEU A 458 -20.92 -21.56 15.47
CA LEU A 458 -20.11 -21.57 14.25
C LEU A 458 -18.95 -20.59 14.36
N LYS A 459 -19.19 -19.38 14.88
CA LYS A 459 -18.13 -18.40 15.10
C LYS A 459 -17.06 -18.97 16.05
N GLN A 460 -17.46 -19.59 17.16
CA GLN A 460 -16.54 -20.20 18.11
C GLN A 460 -15.85 -21.45 17.55
N TRP A 461 -16.56 -22.27 16.79
CA TRP A 461 -16.02 -23.46 16.12
C TRP A 461 -14.91 -23.08 15.16
N HIS A 462 -15.16 -22.08 14.30
CA HIS A 462 -14.15 -21.54 13.41
C HIS A 462 -12.99 -20.93 14.21
N MET A 463 -13.23 -20.13 15.25
CA MET A 463 -12.15 -19.58 16.09
C MET A 463 -11.30 -20.65 16.81
N ARG A 464 -11.86 -21.81 17.16
CA ARG A 464 -11.13 -22.91 17.85
C ARG A 464 -10.37 -23.84 16.91
N HIS A 465 -10.82 -23.93 15.65
CA HIS A 465 -10.23 -24.81 14.63
C HIS A 465 -9.46 -24.03 13.57
N ASP A 466 -9.39 -22.71 13.71
CA ASP A 466 -8.42 -21.82 13.11
C ASP A 466 -7.22 -21.81 14.08
N SER A 467 -6.07 -22.33 13.65
CA SER A 467 -5.00 -22.88 14.52
C SER A 467 -4.18 -21.85 15.29
N SER A 468 -4.74 -20.70 15.63
CA SER A 468 -4.09 -19.69 16.47
C SER A 468 -4.64 -19.77 17.90
N TYR A 469 -4.10 -20.65 18.74
CA TYR A 469 -3.96 -20.44 20.20
C TYR A 469 -3.36 -21.65 20.91
N GLN A 470 -2.12 -21.53 21.40
CA GLN A 470 -1.72 -22.01 22.72
C GLN A 470 -0.42 -21.31 23.18
N LEU A 471 -0.45 -20.81 24.42
CA LEU A 471 0.59 -20.01 25.09
C LEU A 471 1.63 -20.90 25.78
N TRP A 472 2.92 -20.53 25.65
CA TRP A 472 4.00 -20.92 26.58
C TRP A 472 5.01 -19.77 26.75
N GLU A 473 5.54 -19.59 27.97
CA GLU A 473 6.44 -18.50 28.42
C GLU A 473 7.92 -18.93 28.60
N ARG A 474 8.83 -18.01 28.18
CA ARG A 474 10.17 -17.57 28.69
C ARG A 474 11.45 -18.46 28.69
N SER A 475 12.56 -17.93 28.13
CA SER A 475 13.70 -17.21 28.81
C SER A 475 14.87 -16.96 27.80
N SER A 476 15.41 -15.74 27.65
CA SER A 476 16.60 -15.07 28.27
C SER A 476 17.98 -15.19 27.56
N THR A 477 18.46 -14.03 27.05
CA THR A 477 19.83 -13.41 27.04
C THR A 477 21.09 -14.11 26.49
N LEU A 478 21.69 -13.55 25.41
CA LEU A 478 23.01 -12.86 25.30
C LEU A 478 23.47 -12.77 23.81
N ILE A 479 24.17 -11.70 23.42
CA ILE A 479 24.86 -11.55 22.11
C ILE A 479 26.36 -11.71 22.33
N PRO A 480 26.99 -12.76 21.80
CA PRO A 480 28.43 -12.81 21.55
C PRO A 480 28.76 -12.06 20.24
N ASP A 481 29.93 -11.41 20.20
CA ASP A 481 30.56 -10.81 19.02
C ASP A 481 30.02 -9.46 18.50
N SER A 482 30.20 -8.42 19.33
CA SER A 482 30.18 -7.00 18.93
C SER A 482 31.30 -6.70 17.91
N CYS A 483 30.97 -5.88 16.90
CA CYS A 483 31.88 -5.42 15.84
C CYS A 483 33.09 -4.59 16.33
N GLU A 484 33.16 -4.29 17.63
CA GLU A 484 34.28 -3.65 18.31
C GLU A 484 35.56 -4.53 18.35
N LEU A 485 35.47 -5.81 17.96
CA LEU A 485 36.60 -6.74 17.85
C LEU A 485 37.32 -6.73 16.49
N ARG A 486 36.86 -5.95 15.49
CA ARG A 486 37.40 -5.99 14.11
C ARG A 486 38.43 -4.90 13.76
N GLY A 487 38.94 -4.17 14.75
CA GLY A 487 40.03 -3.20 14.59
C GLY A 487 39.59 -1.76 14.33
N ASP A 488 40.57 -0.86 14.22
CA ASP A 488 40.34 0.58 14.04
C ASP A 488 39.81 0.87 12.63
N LEU A 489 38.62 1.48 12.54
CA LEU A 489 37.99 1.88 11.27
C LEU A 489 38.73 3.02 10.54
N ARG A 490 39.86 3.49 11.07
CA ARG A 490 40.81 4.39 10.40
C ARG A 490 41.96 3.64 9.73
N ASP A 491 42.10 2.34 9.98
CA ASP A 491 43.10 1.49 9.35
C ASP A 491 42.67 1.14 7.91
N PRO A 492 43.46 1.53 6.88
CA PRO A 492 43.18 1.21 5.49
C PRO A 492 43.01 -0.30 5.22
N THR A 493 43.66 -1.15 6.02
CA THR A 493 43.60 -2.62 5.92
C THR A 493 42.26 -3.15 6.42
N VAL A 494 41.75 -2.61 7.54
CA VAL A 494 40.40 -2.92 8.05
C VAL A 494 39.32 -2.41 7.08
N ILE A 495 39.52 -1.24 6.47
CA ILE A 495 38.65 -0.71 5.43
C ILE A 495 38.71 -1.57 4.16
N SER A 496 39.88 -2.07 3.77
CA SER A 496 40.07 -2.96 2.61
C SER A 496 39.43 -4.32 2.84
N ASP A 497 39.57 -4.91 4.03
CA ASP A 497 38.91 -6.14 4.43
C ASP A 497 37.39 -5.98 4.49
N LEU A 498 36.90 -4.83 4.97
CA LEU A 498 35.47 -4.47 4.89
C LEU A 498 35.01 -4.35 3.42
N LYS A 499 35.81 -3.74 2.54
CA LYS A 499 35.52 -3.60 1.09
C LYS A 499 35.52 -4.96 0.36
N ARG A 500 36.44 -5.87 0.69
CA ARG A 500 36.46 -7.26 0.18
C ARG A 500 35.29 -8.08 0.71
N ALA A 501 34.86 -7.83 1.94
CA ALA A 501 33.66 -8.43 2.52
C ALA A 501 32.34 -7.87 1.93
N ILE A 502 32.35 -6.84 1.09
CA ILE A 502 31.15 -6.25 0.44
C ILE A 502 30.95 -6.77 -1.00
N PHE A 503 32.01 -7.24 -1.66
CA PHE A 503 31.92 -8.08 -2.86
C PHE A 503 31.77 -9.55 -2.42
N THR A 504 30.62 -9.87 -1.83
CA THR A 504 30.36 -11.21 -1.30
C THR A 504 30.03 -12.20 -2.41
N LEU A 505 30.33 -13.48 -2.17
CA LEU A 505 29.75 -14.58 -2.95
C LEU A 505 28.21 -14.46 -3.03
N ASP A 506 27.58 -13.85 -2.02
CA ASP A 506 26.14 -13.56 -1.98
C ASP A 506 25.70 -12.54 -3.03
N HIS A 507 26.44 -11.45 -3.25
CA HIS A 507 26.13 -10.48 -4.32
C HIS A 507 26.27 -11.11 -5.70
N GLN A 508 27.35 -11.86 -5.93
CA GLN A 508 27.53 -12.60 -7.16
C GLN A 508 26.43 -13.66 -7.35
N PHE A 509 26.02 -14.34 -6.29
CA PHE A 509 24.93 -15.32 -6.30
C PHE A 509 23.59 -14.67 -6.66
N VAL A 510 23.25 -13.52 -6.06
CA VAL A 510 22.03 -12.76 -6.39
C VAL A 510 22.05 -12.33 -7.85
N LYS A 511 23.16 -11.75 -8.33
CA LYS A 511 23.31 -11.31 -9.71
C LYS A 511 23.22 -12.48 -10.70
N ASN A 512 23.92 -13.59 -10.43
CA ASN A 512 23.86 -14.79 -11.25
C ASN A 512 22.44 -15.35 -11.29
N THR A 513 21.75 -15.41 -10.15
CA THR A 513 20.37 -15.91 -10.08
C THR A 513 19.39 -14.96 -10.78
N PHE A 514 19.63 -13.66 -10.75
CA PHE A 514 18.82 -12.66 -11.47
C PHE A 514 18.85 -12.90 -12.99
N PHE A 515 20.02 -13.22 -13.55
CA PHE A 515 20.19 -13.44 -14.99
C PHE A 515 19.99 -14.89 -15.45
N ALA A 516 19.90 -15.86 -14.53
CA ALA A 516 19.77 -17.28 -14.89
C ALA A 516 18.37 -17.66 -15.42
N ASP A 517 17.33 -16.86 -15.16
CA ASP A 517 15.92 -17.09 -15.54
C ASP A 517 15.33 -18.46 -15.10
N THR A 518 16.06 -19.20 -14.25
CA THR A 518 15.73 -20.51 -13.70
C THR A 518 15.82 -20.47 -12.18
N PHE A 519 14.88 -19.78 -11.55
CA PHE A 519 14.75 -19.79 -10.10
C PHE A 519 13.59 -20.69 -9.67
N ASN A 520 13.87 -21.59 -8.74
CA ASN A 520 12.85 -22.24 -7.94
C ASN A 520 13.18 -21.96 -6.48
N MET A 521 12.18 -21.50 -5.73
CA MET A 521 12.34 -21.19 -4.31
C MET A 521 12.77 -22.40 -3.48
N ARG A 522 12.58 -23.61 -4.01
CA ARG A 522 12.92 -24.89 -3.38
C ARG A 522 14.29 -25.43 -3.77
N ASP A 523 14.95 -24.84 -4.76
CA ASP A 523 16.26 -25.31 -5.22
C ASP A 523 17.37 -24.91 -4.23
N ASN A 524 18.50 -25.62 -4.32
CA ASN A 524 19.73 -25.35 -3.55
C ASN A 524 19.48 -25.13 -2.04
N ASN A 525 18.61 -25.96 -1.43
CA ASN A 525 18.29 -25.90 0.00
C ASN A 525 17.87 -24.50 0.48
N PHE A 526 17.04 -23.80 -0.31
CA PHE A 526 16.47 -22.49 0.01
C PHE A 526 17.52 -21.36 0.11
N GLN A 527 18.66 -21.49 -0.56
CA GLN A 527 19.79 -20.55 -0.44
C GLN A 527 19.39 -19.08 -0.66
N MET A 528 18.59 -18.78 -1.69
CA MET A 528 18.11 -17.42 -1.95
C MET A 528 17.21 -16.89 -0.82
N LEU A 529 16.30 -17.73 -0.30
CA LEU A 529 15.43 -17.34 0.81
C LEU A 529 16.26 -17.08 2.08
N LYS A 530 17.22 -17.96 2.39
CA LYS A 530 18.17 -17.80 3.51
C LYS A 530 18.94 -16.49 3.41
N LEU A 531 19.47 -16.19 2.23
CA LEU A 531 20.20 -14.95 1.94
C LEU A 531 19.31 -13.72 2.16
N ILE A 532 18.08 -13.71 1.62
CA ILE A 532 17.16 -12.58 1.80
C ILE A 532 16.79 -12.42 3.28
N VAL A 533 16.52 -13.51 4.00
CA VAL A 533 16.22 -13.44 5.45
C VAL A 533 17.43 -12.93 6.22
N GLY A 534 18.65 -13.35 5.88
CA GLY A 534 19.89 -12.81 6.44
C GLY A 534 19.99 -11.30 6.27
N ILE A 535 19.81 -10.80 5.04
CA ILE A 535 19.79 -9.36 4.72
C ILE A 535 18.73 -8.60 5.55
N LEU A 536 17.59 -9.22 5.85
CA LEU A 536 16.54 -8.60 6.67
C LEU A 536 16.87 -8.55 8.16
N GLN A 537 17.63 -9.52 8.65
CA GLN A 537 18.02 -9.67 10.06
C GLN A 537 19.32 -8.94 10.40
N GLU A 538 20.12 -8.57 9.39
CA GLU A 538 21.35 -7.80 9.59
C GLU A 538 21.07 -6.46 10.28
N PRO A 539 21.86 -6.11 11.32
CA PRO A 539 21.71 -4.84 12.01
C PRO A 539 22.01 -3.66 11.07
N LYS A 540 21.42 -2.50 11.39
CA LYS A 540 21.71 -1.23 10.69
C LYS A 540 23.22 -1.03 10.58
N GLN A 541 23.72 -0.92 9.34
CA GLN A 541 24.99 -0.26 9.12
C GLN A 541 24.77 1.25 9.19
N ASP A 542 25.51 1.95 10.04
CA ASP A 542 25.35 3.40 10.25
C ASP A 542 25.93 4.25 9.10
N THR A 543 26.67 3.63 8.17
CA THR A 543 27.35 4.33 7.08
C THR A 543 26.82 3.85 5.72
N PRO A 544 26.25 4.73 4.88
CA PRO A 544 25.88 4.36 3.52
C PRO A 544 27.13 4.13 2.69
N ILE A 545 27.27 2.95 2.11
CA ILE A 545 28.33 2.65 1.15
C ILE A 545 27.78 2.97 -0.23
N TYR A 546 27.95 4.23 -0.63
CA TYR A 546 27.67 4.63 -2.00
C TYR A 546 28.81 4.14 -2.90
N PHE A 547 28.56 3.10 -3.70
CA PHE A 547 29.41 2.79 -4.84
C PHE A 547 28.59 2.74 -6.13
N TYR A 548 29.22 3.12 -7.24
CA TYR A 548 28.61 3.01 -8.57
C TYR A 548 28.69 1.54 -9.04
N PRO A 549 27.61 0.95 -9.56
CA PRO A 549 27.47 -0.52 -9.58
C PRO A 549 28.14 -1.23 -10.77
N ASP A 550 28.72 -0.48 -11.72
CA ASP A 550 29.23 -1.03 -12.98
C ASP A 550 30.76 -0.95 -13.15
N SER A 551 31.48 -0.36 -12.20
CA SER A 551 32.94 -0.37 -12.25
C SER A 551 33.47 -1.71 -11.74
N GLN A 552 33.47 -2.73 -12.60
CA GLN A 552 34.38 -3.86 -12.38
C GLN A 552 35.80 -3.30 -12.26
N PRO A 553 36.63 -3.79 -11.33
CA PRO A 553 38.05 -3.46 -11.36
C PRO A 553 38.61 -3.68 -12.77
N ALA A 554 39.37 -2.71 -13.27
CA ALA A 554 40.09 -2.90 -14.53
C ALA A 554 41.06 -4.06 -14.33
N ARG A 555 41.01 -5.06 -15.22
CA ARG A 555 41.97 -6.16 -15.21
C ARG A 555 43.21 -5.71 -15.96
N ARG A 556 44.35 -5.69 -15.28
CA ARG A 556 45.66 -5.53 -15.91
C ARG A 556 46.38 -6.87 -15.86
N PHE A 557 46.79 -7.36 -17.01
CA PHE A 557 47.56 -8.60 -17.10
C PHE A 557 49.04 -8.27 -16.87
N LEU A 558 49.60 -8.75 -15.77
CA LEU A 558 51.02 -8.66 -15.44
C LEU A 558 51.72 -10.00 -15.71
N HIS A 559 53.05 -10.00 -15.80
CA HIS A 559 53.82 -11.24 -15.90
C HIS A 559 53.67 -12.14 -14.65
N SER A 560 53.27 -11.58 -13.51
CA SER A 560 53.05 -12.27 -12.23
C SER A 560 51.61 -12.74 -12.01
N GLY A 561 50.64 -12.35 -12.85
CA GLY A 561 49.22 -12.69 -12.66
C GLY A 561 48.25 -11.64 -13.20
N ILE A 562 46.97 -11.75 -12.81
CA ILE A 562 45.93 -10.76 -13.13
C ILE A 562 45.87 -9.76 -11.97
N GLU A 563 46.19 -8.50 -12.24
CA GLU A 563 46.02 -7.38 -11.32
C GLU A 563 44.61 -6.78 -11.50
N TYR A 564 43.86 -6.61 -10.41
CA TYR A 564 42.57 -5.92 -10.41
C TYR A 564 42.78 -4.50 -9.91
N VAL A 565 42.35 -3.48 -10.65
CA VAL A 565 42.64 -2.07 -10.32
C VAL A 565 41.36 -1.25 -10.24
N CYS A 566 41.21 -0.37 -9.25
CA CYS A 566 40.05 0.53 -9.19
C CYS A 566 40.05 1.49 -10.40
N GLN A 567 38.93 1.57 -11.14
CA GLN A 567 38.83 2.40 -12.35
C GLN A 567 38.90 3.92 -12.11
N PHE A 568 38.75 4.37 -10.85
CA PHE A 568 38.70 5.79 -10.52
C PHE A 568 39.95 6.29 -9.80
N CYS A 569 40.49 5.52 -8.85
CA CYS A 569 41.69 5.90 -8.10
C CYS A 569 42.95 5.14 -8.51
N HIS A 570 42.85 4.16 -9.41
CA HIS A 570 43.97 3.34 -9.91
C HIS A 570 44.75 2.57 -8.82
N GLU A 571 44.14 2.37 -7.66
CA GLU A 571 44.67 1.55 -6.56
C GLU A 571 44.61 0.07 -6.93
N ASP A 572 45.68 -0.67 -6.61
CA ASP A 572 45.79 -2.11 -6.79
C ASP A 572 44.87 -2.84 -5.79
N LEU A 573 44.01 -3.71 -6.31
CA LEU A 573 42.99 -4.50 -5.60
C LEU A 573 43.31 -6.00 -5.66
N THR A 574 44.54 -6.38 -6.02
CA THR A 574 44.95 -7.76 -6.34
C THR A 574 45.33 -8.62 -5.15
N GLU A 575 45.58 -8.01 -3.99
CA GLU A 575 45.78 -8.77 -2.75
C GLU A 575 44.48 -9.34 -2.19
#